data_AF-A0A6I2H3X2-F1
#
_entry.id   AF-A0A6I2H3X2-F1
#
_cell.length_a   1.000
_cell.length_b   1.000
_cell.length_c   1.000
_cell.angle_alpha   90.00
_cell.angle_beta   90.00
_cell.angle_gamma   90.00
#
_symmetry.space_group_name_H-M   'P 1'
#
loop_
_entity.id
_entity.type
_entity.pdbx_description
1 polymer ?
#
loop_
_entity_poly.entity_id
_entity_poly.type
_entity_poly.pdbx_seq_one_letter_code
_entity_poly.pdbx_strand_id
1 'polypeptide(L)'
;MASPLFELFHLISDPPSAKARLYVVDHALEDRVRFRNLTYPEVEADFRARGGHSTPALWDGTELHQGAEAVVARLQAAVNLGRDG
;
A
#
# COMPACT_ATOMS: atom_id res chain seq x y z
N MET A 1 14.46 -3.25 14.46
CA MET A 1 13.09 -3.00 13.97
C MET A 1 13.00 -3.64 12.60
N ALA A 2 12.02 -4.51 12.35
CA ALA A 2 11.83 -5.05 11.01
C ALA A 2 11.36 -3.90 10.09
N SER A 3 11.97 -3.78 8.91
CA SER A 3 11.52 -2.81 7.91
C SER A 3 10.06 -3.11 7.52
N PRO A 4 9.23 -2.08 7.25
CA PRO A 4 7.87 -2.31 6.79
C PRO A 4 7.89 -3.17 5.52
N LEU A 5 7.05 -4.22 5.51
CA LEU A 5 6.97 -5.20 4.43
C LEU A 5 6.30 -4.63 3.19
N PHE A 6 5.44 -3.64 3.37
CA PHE A 6 4.69 -3.02 2.29
C PHE A 6 4.84 -1.50 2.30
N GLU A 7 4.74 -0.89 1.12
CA GLU A 7 4.61 0.56 0.95
C GLU A 7 3.33 0.87 0.17
N LEU A 8 2.43 1.65 0.77
CA LEU A 8 1.17 2.07 0.13
C LEU A 8 1.30 3.49 -0.42
N PHE A 9 1.40 3.60 -1.73
CA PHE A 9 1.33 4.86 -2.48
C PHE A 9 -0.13 5.31 -2.58
N HIS A 10 -0.40 6.54 -2.14
CA HIS A 10 -1.77 7.04 -2.02
C HIS A 10 -1.86 8.55 -2.17
N LEU A 11 -3.06 9.07 -2.41
CA LEU A 11 -3.39 10.49 -2.33
C LEU A 11 -4.43 10.72 -1.23
N ILE A 12 -4.38 11.88 -0.56
CA ILE A 12 -5.35 12.20 0.50
C ILE A 12 -6.75 12.44 -0.09
N SER A 13 -6.82 13.13 -1.23
CA SER A 13 -8.04 13.51 -1.93
C SER A 13 -8.66 12.37 -2.77
N ASP A 14 -8.03 11.21 -2.83
CA ASP A 14 -8.45 10.08 -3.66
C ASP A 14 -9.33 9.10 -2.84
N PRO A 15 -10.65 8.95 -3.15
CA PRO A 15 -11.53 8.06 -2.39
C PRO A 15 -11.10 6.57 -2.42
N PRO A 16 -10.66 5.99 -3.56
CA PRO A 16 -10.00 4.67 -3.58
C PRO A 16 -8.83 4.55 -2.60
N SER A 17 -7.98 5.57 -2.49
CA SER A 17 -6.89 5.63 -1.49
C SER A 17 -7.39 5.69 -0.06
N ALA A 18 -8.54 6.32 0.21
CA ALA A 18 -9.17 6.26 1.54
C ALA A 18 -9.59 4.82 1.89
N LYS A 19 -10.19 4.09 0.95
CA LYS A 19 -10.57 2.67 1.15
C LYS A 19 -9.35 1.80 1.51
N ALA A 20 -8.23 1.96 0.81
CA ALA A 20 -7.00 1.21 1.12
C ALA A 20 -6.43 1.56 2.50
N ARG A 21 -6.40 2.84 2.88
CA ARG A 21 -5.94 3.28 4.21
C ARG A 21 -6.82 2.73 5.33
N LEU A 22 -8.14 2.76 5.16
CA LEU A 22 -9.09 2.19 6.12
C LEU A 22 -8.85 0.69 6.30
N TYR A 23 -8.65 -0.05 5.21
CA TYR A 23 -8.36 -1.49 5.31
C TYR A 23 -7.12 -1.78 6.16
N VAL A 24 -6.03 -1.00 5.99
CA VAL A 24 -4.80 -1.16 6.78
C VAL A 24 -5.08 -0.97 8.27
N VAL A 25 -5.84 0.07 8.64
CA VAL A 25 -6.19 0.36 10.04
C VAL A 25 -7.15 -0.69 10.60
N ASP A 26 -8.21 -1.03 9.86
CA ASP A 26 -9.24 -2.00 10.29
C ASP A 26 -8.66 -3.41 10.54
N HIS A 27 -7.50 -3.73 9.95
CA HIS A 27 -6.82 -5.01 10.09
C HIS A 27 -5.50 -4.94 10.88
N ALA A 28 -5.23 -3.83 11.59
CA ALA A 28 -4.03 -3.63 12.41
C ALA A 28 -2.70 -3.86 11.66
N LEU A 29 -2.60 -3.35 10.42
CA LEU A 29 -1.44 -3.54 9.54
C LEU A 29 -0.45 -2.35 9.57
N GLU A 30 -0.63 -1.37 10.45
CA GLU A 30 0.15 -0.12 10.49
C GLU A 30 1.64 -0.35 10.68
N ASP A 31 2.03 -1.36 11.45
CA ASP A 31 3.45 -1.72 11.66
C ASP A 31 4.07 -2.43 10.44
N ARG A 32 3.24 -2.86 9.47
CA ARG A 32 3.67 -3.62 8.29
C ARG A 32 3.58 -2.79 7.01
N VAL A 33 2.78 -1.72 7.00
CA VAL A 33 2.51 -0.88 5.83
C VAL A 33 3.00 0.54 6.08
N ARG A 34 3.98 0.97 5.29
CA ARG A 34 4.40 2.37 5.25
C ARG A 34 3.51 3.17 4.30
N PHE A 35 2.85 4.22 4.80
CA PHE A 35 2.13 5.15 3.93
C PHE A 35 3.09 6.09 3.19
N ARG A 36 2.88 6.19 1.88
CA ARG A 36 3.68 6.99 0.93
C ARG A 36 2.73 7.93 0.20
N ASN A 37 2.55 9.15 0.72
CA ASN A 37 1.67 10.14 0.09
C ASN A 37 2.31 10.75 -1.16
N LEU A 38 1.66 10.62 -2.32
CA LEU A 38 2.13 11.11 -3.61
C LEU A 38 2.08 12.64 -3.77
N THR A 39 1.57 13.37 -2.78
CA THR A 39 1.72 14.83 -2.72
C THR A 39 3.18 15.25 -2.59
N TYR A 40 4.05 14.37 -2.06
CA TYR A 40 5.47 14.63 -1.92
C TYR A 40 6.23 14.23 -3.21
N PRO A 41 6.98 15.14 -3.85
CA PRO A 41 7.65 14.88 -5.13
C PRO A 41 8.60 13.68 -5.12
N GLU A 42 9.32 13.46 -4.01
CA GLU A 42 10.22 12.32 -3.86
C GLU A 42 9.48 10.99 -3.80
N VAL A 43 8.25 10.99 -3.29
CA VAL A 43 7.38 9.82 -3.25
C VAL A 43 6.78 9.55 -4.62
N GLU A 44 6.38 10.60 -5.34
CA GLU A 44 5.94 10.48 -6.73
C GLU A 44 7.06 9.93 -7.62
N ALA A 45 8.28 10.45 -7.51
CA ALA A 45 9.43 9.96 -8.28
C ALA A 45 9.69 8.47 -8.05
N ASP A 46 9.68 8.03 -6.79
CA ASP A 46 9.83 6.61 -6.42
C ASP A 46 8.67 5.75 -6.97
N PHE A 47 7.43 6.23 -6.88
CA PHE A 47 6.27 5.57 -7.46
C PHE A 47 6.40 5.39 -8.97
N ARG A 48 6.81 6.43 -9.71
CA ARG A 48 7.04 6.37 -11.15
C ARG A 48 8.18 5.43 -11.51
N ALA A 49 9.27 5.44 -10.76
CA ALA A 49 10.41 4.54 -10.97
C ALA A 49 10.03 3.05 -10.83
N ARG A 50 9.02 2.75 -10.02
CA ARG A 50 8.45 1.40 -9.85
C ARG A 50 7.32 1.07 -10.85
N GLY A 51 7.09 1.91 -11.86
CA GLY A 51 6.07 1.69 -12.90
C GLY A 51 4.67 2.17 -12.52
N GLY A 52 4.56 3.02 -11.49
CA GLY A 52 3.30 3.54 -10.99
C GLY A 52 2.56 4.46 -11.97
N HIS A 53 1.28 4.17 -12.19
CA HIS A 53 0.37 4.98 -13.00
C HIS A 53 -1.03 5.16 -12.40
N SER A 54 -1.46 4.29 -11.48
CA SER A 54 -2.79 4.35 -10.86
C SER A 54 -2.70 4.33 -9.33
N THR A 55 -3.59 5.07 -8.66
CA THR A 55 -3.67 5.11 -7.19
C THR A 55 -4.99 4.53 -6.69
N PRO A 56 -5.01 3.91 -5.50
CA PRO A 56 -3.85 3.57 -4.66
C PRO A 56 -2.97 2.47 -5.30
N ALA A 57 -1.74 2.33 -4.83
CA ALA A 57 -0.86 1.23 -5.22
C ALA A 57 -0.02 0.72 -4.05
N LEU A 58 0.20 -0.59 -3.98
CA LEU A 58 0.94 -1.25 -2.91
C LEU A 58 2.19 -1.91 -3.49
N TRP A 59 3.36 -1.49 -3.03
CA TRP A 59 4.60 -2.23 -3.24
C TRP A 59 4.75 -3.29 -2.16
N ASP A 60 5.01 -4.54 -2.56
CA ASP A 60 5.14 -5.67 -1.64
C ASP A 60 6.56 -6.19 -1.42
N GLY A 61 7.56 -5.41 -1.88
CA GLY A 61 8.95 -5.81 -1.89
C GLY A 61 9.41 -6.35 -3.25
N THR A 62 8.48 -6.81 -4.09
CA THR A 62 8.80 -7.41 -5.41
C THR A 62 8.05 -6.74 -6.56
N GLU A 63 6.75 -6.48 -6.37
CA GLU A 63 5.89 -5.95 -7.42
C GLU A 63 4.97 -4.83 -6.92
N LEU A 64 4.48 -4.02 -7.87
CA LEU A 64 3.57 -2.90 -7.60
C LEU A 64 2.13 -3.28 -7.98
N HIS A 65 1.30 -3.53 -6.96
CA HIS A 65 -0.12 -3.83 -7.09
C HIS A 65 -0.91 -2.52 -7.20
N GLN A 66 -1.52 -2.24 -8.35
CA GLN A 66 -2.15 -0.94 -8.61
C GLN A 66 -3.68 -1.05 -8.67
N GLY A 67 -4.36 -0.05 -8.10
CA GLY A 67 -5.81 0.01 -7.97
C GLY A 67 -6.32 -0.59 -6.66
N ALA A 68 -7.44 -0.07 -6.16
CA ALA A 68 -7.94 -0.41 -4.82
C ALA A 68 -8.24 -1.91 -4.63
N GLU A 69 -8.73 -2.60 -5.65
CA GLU A 69 -9.03 -4.04 -5.57
C GLU A 69 -7.76 -4.88 -5.41
N ALA A 70 -6.75 -4.65 -6.26
CA ALA A 70 -5.47 -5.35 -6.19
C ALA A 70 -4.76 -5.08 -4.86
N VAL A 71 -4.77 -3.82 -4.41
CA VAL A 71 -4.21 -3.42 -3.11
C VAL A 71 -4.88 -4.18 -1.96
N VAL A 72 -6.21 -4.19 -1.91
CA VAL A 72 -6.96 -4.88 -0.84
C VAL A 72 -6.74 -6.39 -0.89
N ALA A 73 -6.77 -7.00 -2.08
CA ALA A 73 -6.53 -8.43 -2.25
C ALA A 73 -5.14 -8.83 -1.73
N ARG A 74 -4.11 -8.02 -2.01
CA ARG A 74 -2.75 -8.29 -1.55
C ARG A 74 -2.60 -8.15 -0.03
N LEU A 75 -3.22 -7.12 0.56
CA LEU A 75 -3.24 -6.94 2.02
C LEU A 75 -3.99 -8.10 2.70
N GLN A 76 -5.11 -8.53 2.14
CA GLN A 76 -5.88 -9.68 2.65
C GLN A 76 -5.05 -10.97 2.64
N ALA A 77 -4.30 -11.23 1.57
CA ALA A 77 -3.39 -12.37 1.52
C ALA A 77 -2.32 -12.31 2.63
N ALA A 78 -1.79 -11.12 2.94
CA ALA A 78 -0.80 -10.93 4.01
C ALA A 78 -1.40 -11.15 5.42
N VAL A 79 -2.67 -10.79 5.62
CA VAL A 79 -3.41 -11.07 6.87
C VAL A 79 -3.58 -12.58 7.06
N ASN A 80 -3.98 -13.29 6.01
CA ASN A 80 -4.23 -14.74 6.09
C ASN A 80 -2.93 -15.51 6.40
N LEU A 81 -1.81 -15.18 5.76
CA LEU A 81 -0.52 -15.81 6.03
C LEU A 81 -0.03 -15.59 7.48
N GLY A 82 -0.41 -14.48 8.12
CA GLY A 82 -0.05 -14.21 9.52
C GLY A 82 -0.92 -14.95 10.55
N ARG A 83 -2.01 -15.61 10.13
CA ARG A 83 -2.89 -16.39 11.00
C ARG A 83 -2.55 -17.88 11.02
N ASP A 84 -1.87 -18.38 10.00
CA ASP A 84 -1.54 -19.80 9.82
C ASP A 84 -0.17 -20.19 10.39
N GLY A 85 0.56 -19.26 11.02
CA GLY A 85 1.87 -19.47 11.66
C GLY A 85 1.84 -19.15 13.14
#